data_AF-A0A2V5JTM5-F1
#
_entry.id   AF-A0A2V5JTM5-F1
#
_cell.length_a   1.000
_cell.length_b   1.000
_cell.length_c   1.000
_cell.angle_alpha   90.00
_cell.angle_beta   90.00
_cell.angle_gamma   90.00
#
_symmetry.space_group_name_H-M   'P 1'
#
loop_
_entity.id
_entity.type
_entity.pdbx_description
1 polymer ?
#
loop_
_entity_poly.entity_id
_entity_poly.type
_entity_poly.pdbx_seq_one_letter_code
_entity_poly.pdbx_strand_id
1 'polypeptide(L)' 'MAEVQKTILSGELTQRFIEFVLMHAQNAALFLGQIPNPKTGEPEVNLDLARMFIDQLAMIQEKTRGNLTS' A
#
# COMPACT_ATOMS: atom_id res chain seq x y z
N MET A 1 7.73 -32.27 -0.53
CA MET A 1 8.79 -31.25 -0.73
C MET A 1 8.29 -30.07 -1.58
N ALA A 2 7.61 -30.28 -2.71
CA ALA A 2 7.09 -29.19 -3.56
C ALA A 2 5.99 -28.32 -2.91
N GLU A 3 5.09 -28.91 -2.11
CA GLU A 3 4.01 -28.16 -1.43
C GLU A 3 4.54 -27.18 -0.37
N VAL A 4 5.56 -27.56 0.39
CA VAL A 4 6.19 -26.70 1.42
C VAL A 4 6.80 -25.45 0.80
N GLN A 5 7.45 -25.58 -0.36
CA GLN A 5 8.01 -24.45 -1.10
C GLN A 5 6.92 -23.47 -1.58
N LYS A 6 5.79 -24.00 -2.06
CA LYS A 6 4.64 -23.20 -2.52
C LYS A 6 4.00 -22.42 -1.38
N THR A 7 3.87 -23.02 -0.20
CA THR A 7 3.33 -22.34 0.99
C THR A 7 4.23 -21.19 1.46
N ILE A 8 5.56 -21.39 1.48
CA ILE A 8 6.51 -20.34 1.86
C ILE A 8 6.48 -19.17 0.87
N LEU A 9 6.48 -19.46 -0.44
CA LEU A 9 6.34 -18.44 -1.49
C LEU A 9 5.04 -17.65 -1.36
N SER A 10 3.93 -18.31 -1.01
CA SER A 10 2.64 -17.66 -0.78
C SER A 10 2.71 -16.67 0.40
N GLY A 11 3.33 -17.08 1.52
CA GLY A 11 3.48 -16.20 2.69
C GLY A 11 4.34 -14.96 2.42
N GLU A 12 5.43 -15.12 1.67
CA GLU A 12 6.30 -13.99 1.28
C GLU A 12 5.58 -13.00 0.36
N LEU A 13 4.81 -13.50 -0.62
CA LEU A 13 4.00 -12.65 -1.50
C LEU A 13 2.93 -11.88 -0.73
N THR A 14 2.29 -12.50 0.27
CA THR A 14 1.33 -11.83 1.15
C THR A 14 1.98 -10.68 1.92
N GLN A 15 3.18 -10.87 2.48
CA GLN A 15 3.90 -9.79 3.18
C GLN A 15 4.23 -8.63 2.24
N ARG A 16 4.75 -8.92 1.04
CA ARG A 16 5.04 -7.88 0.05
C ARG A 16 3.78 -7.11 -0.38
N PHE A 17 2.63 -7.78 -0.48
CA PHE A 17 1.36 -7.11 -0.77
C PHE A 17 0.93 -6.17 0.35
N ILE A 18 1.08 -6.59 1.62
CA ILE A 18 0.80 -5.73 2.78
C ILE A 18 1.70 -4.49 2.77
N GLU A 19 3.00 -4.67 2.56
CA GLU A 19 3.97 -3.57 2.46
C GLU A 19 3.61 -2.60 1.33
N PHE A 20 3.20 -3.13 0.17
CA PHE A 20 2.78 -2.33 -0.97
C PHE A 20 1.55 -1.46 -0.68
N VAL A 21 0.53 -2.01 -0.01
CA VAL A 21 -0.68 -1.27 0.39
C VAL A 21 -0.33 -0.20 1.44
N LEU A 22 0.50 -0.55 2.44
CA LEU A 22 0.95 0.39 3.46
C LEU A 22 1.74 1.55 2.86
N MET A 23 2.62 1.29 1.91
CA MET A 23 3.37 2.32 1.19
C MET A 23 2.43 3.30 0.46
N HIS A 24 1.38 2.80 -0.20
CA HIS A 24 0.39 3.67 -0.85
C HIS A 24 -0.38 4.52 0.17
N ALA A 25 -0.78 3.93 1.30
CA ALA A 25 -1.45 4.67 2.37
C ALA A 25 -0.55 5.75 2.99
N GLN A 26 0.74 5.46 3.19
CA GLN A 26 1.71 6.43 3.68
C GLN A 26 1.92 7.57 2.69
N ASN A 27 1.99 7.29 1.39
CA ASN A 27 2.08 8.35 0.37
C ASN A 27 0.81 9.22 0.35
N ALA A 28 -0.38 8.62 0.48
CA ALA A 28 -1.61 9.40 0.61
C ALA A 28 -1.55 10.32 1.85
N ALA A 29 -1.16 9.78 3.01
CA ALA A 29 -1.02 10.55 4.25
C ALA A 29 0.04 11.66 4.16
N LEU A 30 1.16 11.41 3.49
CA LEU A 30 2.20 12.40 3.19
C LEU A 30 1.62 13.58 2.40
N PHE A 31 0.94 13.30 1.29
CA PHE A 31 0.35 14.35 0.45
C PHE A 31 -0.91 14.99 1.04
N LEU A 32 -1.49 14.42 2.10
CA LEU A 32 -2.51 15.07 2.93
C LEU A 32 -1.91 15.99 4.01
N GLY A 33 -0.58 16.07 4.13
CA GLY A 33 0.09 16.81 5.20
C GLY A 33 -0.04 16.16 6.57
N GLN A 34 -0.39 14.87 6.66
CA GLN A 34 -0.47 14.15 7.93
C GLN A 34 0.89 13.59 8.37
N ILE A 35 1.80 13.42 7.41
CA ILE A 35 3.19 13.02 7.64
C ILE A 35 4.08 14.16 7.16
N PRO A 36 5.07 14.61 7.96
CA PRO A 36 6.03 15.60 7.50
C PRO A 36 6.81 15.12 6.27
N ASN A 37 7.08 16.01 5.33
CA ASN A 37 7.92 15.68 4.19
C ASN A 37 9.33 15.34 4.67
N PRO A 38 9.88 14.14 4.39
CA PRO A 38 11.16 13.70 4.93
C PRO A 38 12.35 14.55 4.45
N LYS A 39 12.17 15.34 3.38
CA LYS A 39 13.18 16.26 2.86
C LYS A 39 13.15 17.63 3.55
N THR A 40 11.95 18.16 3.81
CA THR A 40 11.78 19.53 4.33
C THR A 40 11.51 19.56 5.83
N GLY A 41 11.04 18.45 6.42
CA GLY A 41 10.61 18.37 7.81
C GLY A 41 9.22 18.95 8.06
N GLU A 42 8.58 19.53 7.04
CA GLU A 42 7.34 20.27 7.16
C GLU A 42 6.16 19.49 6.57
N PRO A 43 4.94 19.63 7.12
CA PRO A 43 3.73 19.13 6.48
C PRO A 43 3.47 19.83 5.15
N GLU A 44 3.28 19.07 4.07
CA GLU A 44 2.95 19.60 2.75
C GLU A 44 1.67 18.97 2.22
N VAL A 45 0.75 19.80 1.73
CA VAL A 45 -0.55 19.35 1.19
C VAL A 45 -0.52 19.41 -0.33
N ASN A 46 -0.69 18.26 -0.97
CA ASN A 46 -0.92 18.10 -2.40
C ASN A 46 -2.13 17.18 -2.63
N LEU A 47 -3.31 17.78 -2.76
CA LEU A 47 -4.57 17.04 -2.84
C LEU A 47 -4.71 16.20 -4.11
N ASP A 48 -4.10 16.61 -5.22
CA ASP A 48 -4.14 15.86 -6.48
C ASP A 48 -3.36 14.55 -6.35
N LEU A 49 -2.16 14.60 -5.77
CA LEU A 49 -1.37 13.40 -5.50
C LEU A 49 -2.01 12.53 -4.42
N ALA A 50 -2.54 13.13 -3.35
CA ALA A 50 -3.27 12.39 -2.33
C ALA A 50 -4.46 11.61 -2.92
N ARG A 51 -5.26 12.28 -3.76
CA ARG A 51 -6.38 11.64 -4.47
C ARG A 51 -5.92 10.47 -5.32
N MET A 52 -4.85 10.64 -6.09
CA MET A 52 -4.31 9.56 -6.93
C MET A 52 -4.00 8.29 -6.11
N PHE A 53 -3.33 8.42 -4.96
CA PHE A 53 -3.02 7.27 -4.10
C PHE A 53 -4.28 6.67 -3.45
N ILE A 54 -5.25 7.50 -3.06
CA ILE A 54 -6.54 7.02 -2.52
C ILE A 54 -7.31 6.24 -3.58
N ASP A 55 -7.38 6.75 -4.81
CA ASP A 55 -8.07 6.08 -5.92
C ASP A 55 -7.38 4.75 -6.28
N GLN A 56 -6.04 4.70 -6.22
CA GLN A 56 -5.28 3.47 -6.38
C GLN A 56 -5.60 2.45 -5.28
N LEU A 57 -5.67 2.88 -4.01
CA LEU A 57 -6.06 2.02 -2.89
C LEU A 57 -7.48 1.47 -3.07
N ALA A 58 -8.44 2.30 -3.49
CA ALA A 58 -9.80 1.89 -3.78
C ALA A 58 -9.85 0.86 -4.94
N MET A 59 -9.07 1.09 -6.01
CA MET A 59 -8.92 0.14 -7.10
C MET A 59 -8.32 -1.19 -6.64
N ILE A 60 -7.26 -1.17 -5.83
CA ILE A 60 -6.62 -2.36 -5.27
C ILE A 60 -7.62 -3.14 -4.44
N GLN A 61 -8.37 -2.47 -3.55
CA GLN A 61 -9.40 -3.10 -2.73
C GLN A 61 -10.44 -3.82 -3.60
N GLU A 62 -10.93 -3.17 -4.65
CA GLU A 62 -11.95 -3.75 -5.53
C GLU A 62 -11.40 -4.92 -6.34
N LYS A 63 -10.17 -4.81 -6.86
CA LYS A 63 -9.54 -5.88 -7.66
C LYS A 63 -9.08 -7.07 -6.83
N THR A 64 -8.84 -6.88 -5.54
CA THR A 64 -8.43 -7.96 -4.62
C THR A 64 -9.59 -8.53 -3.81
N ARG A 65 -10.81 -7.98 -3.94
CA ARG A 65 -12.01 -8.52 -3.31
C ARG A 65 -12.19 -10.01 -3.64
N GLY A 66 -12.36 -10.83 -2.61
CA GLY A 66 -12.46 -12.29 -2.75
C GLY A 66 -11.13 -13.03 -2.90
N ASN A 67 -10.00 -12.31 -2.99
CA ASN A 67 -8.65 -12.86 -3.12
C ASN A 67 -7.74 -12.50 -1.92
N LEU A 68 -8.32 -12.16 -0.76
CA LEU A 68 -7.58 -11.66 0.42
C LEU A 68 -7.19 -12.73 1.44
N THR A 69 -7.68 -13.96 1.29
CA THR A 69 -7.39 -15.08 2.20
C THR A 69 -6.74 -16.20 1.41
N SER A 70 -5.40 -16.22 1.43
CA SER A 70 -4.57 -17.36 1.00
C SER A 70 -3.41 -17.52 1.97
#